data_AF-A0A0V0I6T0-F1
#
_entry.id   AF-A0A0V0I6T0-F1
#
_cell.length_a   1.000
_cell.length_b   1.000
_cell.length_c   1.000
_cell.angle_alpha   90.00
_cell.angle_beta   90.00
_cell.angle_gamma   90.00
#
_symmetry.space_group_name_H-M   'P 1'
#
loop_
_entity.id
_entity.type
_entity.pdbx_description
1 polymer ?
#
loop_
_entity_poly.entity_id
_entity_poly.type
_entity_poly.pdbx_seq_one_letter_code
_entity_poly.pdbx_strand_id
1 'polypeptide(L)'
;MTAPLQHYFIYTGHNSYLTGNQLSSDCSEIPIVKALERGVRGIELDLWPSSGKDNIHVLHGRTLTTPVPLLKCLKAIRDHAFVKSPYPVIITLEDHLTPDLQAKVAEMVIQIFGEMLYYPQSECLEEFPSPEGLKNRIILSTKPPKEYLESKNQRDTSPVGKDSFREDLLKKEKSEIGVEDHDTDERSDSDQDDEDGDTSNDQQSSQPEAPKYKSLIAVHAGKAKHGLKRALREESNKVSRLSLSEQEVVRAAENYGTDLVRFTQKNILRVYPKGTRVTSSNFKPMTGWMHGAQMVAFNMQGYGKSLWMMHGMFRSNGSCGYVKKPHFLMDKGPHNEVFDPKVNCQ
;
A
#
# COMPACT_ATOMS: atom_id res chain seq x y z
N MET A 1 21.04 7.06 -11.10
CA MET A 1 19.77 6.74 -10.42
C MET A 1 19.54 7.67 -9.22
N THR A 2 19.74 8.97 -9.40
CA THR A 2 19.84 9.96 -8.30
C THR A 2 18.59 10.82 -8.12
N ALA A 3 17.63 10.76 -9.05
CA ALA A 3 16.31 11.36 -8.82
C ALA A 3 15.58 10.65 -7.66
N PRO A 4 14.56 11.28 -7.05
CA PRO A 4 13.71 10.69 -6.01
C PRO A 4 13.02 9.39 -6.45
N LEU A 5 12.68 8.48 -5.51
CA LEU A 5 12.04 7.19 -5.83
C LEU A 5 10.74 7.33 -6.63
N GLN A 6 9.93 8.36 -6.37
CA GLN A 6 8.68 8.57 -7.09
C GLN A 6 8.88 8.91 -8.58
N HIS A 7 10.10 9.19 -9.02
CA HIS A 7 10.46 9.44 -10.43
C HIS A 7 10.82 8.18 -11.22
N TYR A 8 10.64 6.98 -10.65
CA TYR A 8 10.91 5.72 -11.33
C TYR A 8 9.68 4.82 -11.34
N PHE A 9 9.48 4.11 -12.44
CA PHE A 9 8.71 2.87 -12.44
C PHE A 9 9.51 1.79 -11.69
N ILE A 10 8.83 1.02 -10.85
CA ILE A 10 9.41 0.04 -9.93
C ILE A 10 8.83 -1.33 -10.25
N TYR A 11 9.71 -2.29 -10.50
CA TYR A 11 9.31 -3.66 -10.82
C TYR A 11 8.67 -4.30 -9.58
N THR A 12 7.35 -4.54 -9.61
CA THR A 12 6.57 -4.86 -8.40
C THR A 12 5.77 -6.15 -8.54
N GLY A 13 5.90 -7.04 -7.55
CA GLY A 13 5.08 -8.24 -7.38
C GLY A 13 3.82 -7.98 -6.54
N HIS A 14 2.75 -8.70 -6.86
CA HIS A 14 1.51 -8.78 -6.09
C HIS A 14 1.42 -10.15 -5.42
N ASN A 15 1.00 -10.21 -4.15
CA ASN A 15 0.90 -11.44 -3.34
C ASN A 15 2.09 -12.37 -3.57
N SER A 16 3.30 -11.83 -3.33
CA SER A 16 4.57 -12.39 -3.82
C SER A 16 4.91 -13.76 -3.21
N TYR A 17 4.15 -14.18 -2.20
CA TYR A 17 4.26 -15.44 -1.50
C TYR A 17 3.43 -16.57 -2.15
N LEU A 18 2.47 -16.26 -3.02
CA LEU A 18 1.62 -17.29 -3.62
C LEU A 18 2.35 -18.10 -4.70
N THR A 19 2.22 -19.42 -4.62
CA THR A 19 2.80 -20.35 -5.61
C THR A 19 1.92 -20.56 -6.84
N GLY A 20 0.63 -20.22 -6.76
CA GLY A 20 -0.32 -20.39 -7.85
C GLY A 20 -1.53 -19.45 -7.75
N ASN A 21 -2.72 -20.03 -7.69
CA ASN A 21 -4.01 -19.33 -7.67
C ASN A 21 -4.26 -18.60 -6.33
N GLN A 22 -5.17 -17.63 -6.32
CA GLN A 22 -5.44 -16.78 -5.15
C GLN A 22 -6.24 -17.48 -4.04
N LEU A 23 -6.86 -18.64 -4.28
CA LEU A 23 -7.83 -19.20 -3.34
C LEU A 23 -7.33 -20.43 -2.58
N SER A 24 -6.49 -21.27 -3.19
CA SER A 24 -6.14 -22.58 -2.65
C SER A 24 -4.71 -23.03 -2.90
N SER A 25 -3.88 -22.18 -3.51
CA SER A 25 -2.47 -22.53 -3.70
C SER A 25 -1.66 -22.39 -2.42
N ASP A 26 -0.49 -23.03 -2.38
CA ASP A 26 0.40 -22.89 -1.24
C ASP A 26 1.07 -21.52 -1.20
N CYS A 27 1.41 -21.06 0.01
CA CYS A 27 2.29 -19.92 0.21
C CYS A 27 3.72 -20.41 0.45
N SER A 28 4.70 -19.70 -0.09
CA SER A 28 6.12 -20.00 0.09
C SER A 28 6.97 -18.75 -0.15
N GLU A 29 8.19 -18.79 0.37
CA GLU A 29 9.28 -17.88 0.04
C GLU A 29 9.86 -18.09 -1.38
N ILE A 30 9.63 -19.25 -2.02
CA ILE A 30 10.22 -19.59 -3.32
C ILE A 30 9.83 -18.60 -4.43
N PRO A 31 8.56 -18.19 -4.58
CA PRO A 31 8.18 -17.17 -5.57
C PRO A 31 8.82 -15.80 -5.27
N ILE A 32 9.03 -15.47 -3.99
CA ILE A 32 9.75 -14.25 -3.58
C ILE A 32 11.20 -14.29 -4.06
N VAL A 33 11.91 -15.40 -3.82
CA VAL A 33 13.29 -15.61 -4.29
C VAL A 33 13.36 -15.44 -5.82
N LYS A 34 12.49 -16.14 -6.55
CA LYS A 34 12.42 -16.05 -8.02
C LYS A 34 12.14 -14.62 -8.50
N ALA A 35 11.27 -13.89 -7.82
CA ALA A 35 10.98 -12.49 -8.14
C ALA A 35 12.22 -11.61 -7.95
N LEU A 36 12.92 -11.72 -6.82
CA LEU A 36 14.11 -10.94 -6.50
C LEU A 36 15.25 -11.20 -7.48
N GLU A 37 15.53 -12.47 -7.80
CA GLU A 37 16.56 -12.88 -8.77
C GLU A 37 16.26 -12.40 -10.19
N ARG A 38 14.97 -12.18 -10.49
CA ARG A 38 14.51 -11.59 -11.75
C ARG A 38 14.62 -10.06 -11.79
N GLY A 39 14.89 -9.43 -10.65
CA GLY A 39 15.04 -7.99 -10.51
C GLY A 39 13.82 -7.27 -9.97
N VAL A 40 12.78 -7.97 -9.49
CA VAL A 40 11.60 -7.36 -8.83
C VAL A 40 12.02 -6.64 -7.55
N ARG A 41 11.66 -5.37 -7.40
CA ARG A 41 12.05 -4.50 -6.27
C ARG A 41 10.90 -4.19 -5.31
N GLY A 42 9.65 -4.42 -5.70
CA GLY A 42 8.49 -4.36 -4.80
C GLY A 42 7.99 -5.77 -4.48
N ILE A 43 7.96 -6.15 -3.21
CA ILE A 43 7.51 -7.46 -2.71
C ILE A 43 6.35 -7.24 -1.74
N GLU A 44 5.30 -8.04 -1.87
CA GLU A 44 4.13 -7.99 -0.99
C GLU A 44 4.05 -9.19 -0.06
N LEU A 45 3.74 -8.93 1.22
CA LEU A 45 3.50 -9.92 2.25
C LEU A 45 2.23 -9.56 3.04
N ASP A 46 1.29 -10.50 3.12
CA ASP A 46 0.05 -10.33 3.87
C ASP A 46 0.19 -11.03 5.21
N LEU A 47 0.26 -10.24 6.28
CA LEU A 47 0.60 -10.70 7.61
C LEU A 47 -0.66 -11.03 8.39
N TRP A 48 -0.74 -12.26 8.89
CA TRP A 48 -1.85 -12.73 9.72
C TRP A 48 -1.34 -13.46 10.97
N PRO A 49 -2.08 -13.40 12.09
CA PRO A 49 -1.80 -14.24 13.24
C PRO A 49 -1.90 -15.74 12.89
N SER A 50 -1.03 -16.56 13.47
CA SER A 50 -1.18 -18.01 13.48
C SER A 50 -2.48 -18.41 14.19
N SER A 51 -2.94 -19.66 14.00
CA SER A 51 -4.09 -20.19 14.76
C SER A 51 -3.87 -20.14 16.29
N GLY A 52 -2.62 -20.26 16.74
CA GLY A 52 -2.23 -20.09 18.14
C GLY A 52 -2.10 -18.64 18.62
N LYS A 53 -2.26 -17.66 17.71
CA LYS A 53 -2.13 -16.20 17.92
C LYS A 53 -0.79 -15.74 18.51
N ASP A 54 0.23 -16.58 18.48
CA ASP A 54 1.55 -16.36 19.05
C ASP A 54 2.64 -16.14 18.00
N ASN A 55 2.34 -16.46 16.73
CA ASN A 55 3.27 -16.41 15.60
C ASN A 55 2.62 -15.71 14.41
N ILE A 56 3.44 -15.36 13.42
CA ILE A 56 3.02 -14.61 12.24
C ILE A 56 3.21 -15.45 10.99
N HIS A 57 2.13 -15.62 10.25
CA HIS A 57 2.11 -16.28 8.96
C HIS A 57 1.90 -15.27 7.84
N VAL A 58 2.36 -15.66 6.65
CA VAL A 58 2.06 -15.01 5.39
C VAL A 58 1.11 -15.90 4.60
N LEU A 59 -0.08 -15.38 4.30
CA LEU A 59 -1.11 -16.07 3.52
C LEU A 59 -2.14 -15.09 2.96
N HIS A 60 -2.92 -15.54 1.99
CA HIS A 60 -4.07 -14.78 1.52
C HIS A 60 -5.25 -15.03 2.46
N GLY A 61 -5.64 -14.01 3.23
CA GLY A 61 -6.64 -14.11 4.28
C GLY A 61 -8.00 -14.60 3.78
N ARG A 62 -8.76 -15.27 4.67
CA ARG A 62 -10.10 -15.80 4.37
C ARG A 62 -10.16 -16.73 3.13
N THR A 63 -9.04 -17.39 2.79
CA THR A 63 -8.96 -18.38 1.71
C THR A 63 -8.46 -19.74 2.21
N LEU A 64 -8.32 -20.71 1.30
CA LEU A 64 -7.76 -22.04 1.55
C LEU A 64 -6.25 -22.12 1.24
N THR A 65 -5.57 -20.98 1.07
CA THR A 65 -4.13 -20.96 0.85
C THR A 65 -3.38 -21.48 2.08
N THR A 66 -2.39 -22.34 1.89
CA THR A 66 -1.61 -22.87 3.01
C THR A 66 -0.55 -21.83 3.43
N PRO A 67 -0.43 -21.50 4.73
CA PRO A 67 0.42 -20.40 5.17
C PRO A 67 1.92 -20.74 5.14
N VAL A 68 2.76 -19.70 5.04
CA VAL A 68 4.22 -19.79 5.25
C VAL A 68 4.65 -18.92 6.44
N PRO A 69 5.57 -19.36 7.32
CA PRO A 69 6.06 -18.52 8.40
C PRO A 69 6.74 -17.25 7.90
N LEU A 70 6.43 -16.09 8.50
CA LEU A 70 7.04 -14.80 8.14
C LEU A 70 8.57 -14.85 8.19
N LEU A 71 9.13 -15.54 9.18
CA LEU A 71 10.58 -15.72 9.33
C LEU A 71 11.24 -16.29 8.06
N LYS A 72 10.56 -17.20 7.38
CA LYS A 72 11.06 -17.85 6.16
C LYS A 72 11.11 -16.84 5.01
N CYS A 73 10.05 -16.05 4.84
CA CYS A 73 9.98 -14.99 3.84
C CYS A 73 11.03 -13.89 4.08
N LEU A 74 11.19 -13.42 5.32
CA LEU A 74 12.17 -12.38 5.64
C LEU A 74 13.61 -12.84 5.41
N LYS A 75 13.96 -14.09 5.79
CA LYS A 75 15.28 -14.66 5.49
C LYS A 75 15.54 -14.77 3.99
N ALA A 76 14.57 -15.23 3.23
CA ALA A 76 14.68 -15.30 1.77
C ALA A 76 14.88 -13.90 1.14
N ILE A 77 14.17 -12.88 1.64
CA ILE A 77 14.37 -11.50 1.17
C ILE A 77 15.78 -11.03 1.52
N ARG A 78 16.25 -11.22 2.76
CA ARG A 78 17.62 -10.83 3.18
C ARG A 78 18.67 -11.45 2.26
N ASP A 79 18.54 -12.74 1.95
CA ASP A 79 19.58 -13.48 1.22
C ASP A 79 19.58 -13.15 -0.29
N HIS A 80 18.43 -12.77 -0.87
CA HIS A 80 18.29 -12.58 -2.32
C HIS A 80 18.00 -11.13 -2.74
N ALA A 81 17.76 -10.20 -1.81
CA ALA A 81 17.34 -8.83 -2.09
C ALA A 81 18.21 -8.14 -3.13
N PHE A 82 19.53 -8.31 -3.03
CA PHE A 82 20.52 -7.56 -3.81
C PHE A 82 21.36 -8.41 -4.77
N VAL A 83 21.00 -9.69 -4.97
CA VAL A 83 21.71 -10.59 -5.90
C VAL A 83 21.65 -10.08 -7.33
N LYS A 84 20.49 -9.57 -7.75
CA LYS A 84 20.27 -9.08 -9.13
C LYS A 84 20.57 -7.59 -9.31
N SER A 85 20.31 -6.79 -8.28
CA SER A 85 20.36 -5.32 -8.35
C SER A 85 20.73 -4.75 -6.99
N PRO A 86 21.64 -3.77 -6.90
CA PRO A 86 21.99 -3.12 -5.63
C PRO A 86 20.94 -2.10 -5.19
N TYR A 87 19.92 -1.81 -6.01
CA TYR A 87 18.91 -0.80 -5.70
C TYR A 87 17.87 -1.31 -4.69
N PRO A 88 17.20 -0.41 -3.95
CA PRO A 88 16.40 -0.78 -2.78
C PRO A 88 15.30 -1.79 -3.07
N VAL A 89 14.88 -2.51 -2.02
CA VAL A 89 13.70 -3.38 -2.04
C VAL A 89 12.63 -2.76 -1.15
N ILE A 90 11.42 -2.59 -1.68
CA ILE A 90 10.25 -2.13 -0.92
C ILE A 90 9.40 -3.36 -0.58
N ILE A 91 9.21 -3.62 0.71
CA ILE A 91 8.29 -4.63 1.20
C ILE A 91 6.98 -3.93 1.56
N THR A 92 5.92 -4.20 0.80
CA THR A 92 4.57 -3.77 1.13
C THR A 92 3.92 -4.80 2.05
N LEU A 93 3.61 -4.38 3.28
CA LEU A 93 2.94 -5.25 4.25
C LEU A 93 1.44 -4.96 4.22
N GLU A 94 0.63 -5.99 4.06
CA GLU A 94 -0.79 -5.96 4.39
C GLU A 94 -0.95 -6.49 5.82
N ASP A 95 -1.22 -5.59 6.75
CA ASP A 95 -1.09 -5.87 8.19
C ASP A 95 -2.44 -6.13 8.85
N HIS A 96 -2.66 -7.39 9.26
CA HIS A 96 -3.85 -7.86 10.01
C HIS A 96 -3.48 -8.30 11.44
N LEU A 97 -2.39 -7.76 11.99
CA LEU A 97 -1.82 -8.17 13.27
C LEU A 97 -2.35 -7.35 14.45
N THR A 98 -2.33 -7.97 15.64
CA THR A 98 -2.48 -7.25 16.91
C THR A 98 -1.20 -6.45 17.23
N PRO A 99 -1.27 -5.44 18.13
CA PRO A 99 -0.09 -4.65 18.51
C PRO A 99 1.10 -5.48 18.99
N ASP A 100 0.88 -6.55 19.77
CA ASP A 100 1.95 -7.42 20.26
C ASP A 100 2.65 -8.17 19.11
N LEU A 101 1.86 -8.62 18.12
CA LEU A 101 2.41 -9.25 16.92
C LEU A 101 3.11 -8.24 16.02
N GLN A 102 2.65 -6.99 15.96
CA GLN A 102 3.37 -5.90 15.28
C GLN A 102 4.73 -5.62 15.95
N ALA A 103 4.80 -5.62 17.28
CA ALA A 103 6.06 -5.51 18.02
C ALA A 103 7.00 -6.67 17.66
N LYS A 104 6.49 -7.90 17.59
CA LYS A 104 7.24 -9.08 17.13
C LYS A 104 7.72 -8.94 15.69
N VAL A 105 6.92 -8.38 14.76
CA VAL A 105 7.38 -8.05 13.41
C VAL A 105 8.56 -7.08 13.46
N ALA A 106 8.45 -6.00 14.25
CA ALA A 106 9.50 -5.00 14.40
C ALA A 106 10.82 -5.61 14.88
N GLU A 107 10.77 -6.52 15.85
CA GLU A 107 11.94 -7.28 16.30
C GLU A 107 12.53 -8.16 15.21
N MET A 108 11.68 -8.93 14.52
CA MET A 108 12.10 -9.83 13.45
C MET A 108 12.80 -9.08 12.31
N VAL A 109 12.23 -7.96 11.83
CA VAL A 109 12.83 -7.19 10.72
C VAL A 109 14.13 -6.52 11.14
N ILE A 110 14.23 -5.99 12.36
CA ILE A 110 15.49 -5.41 12.88
C ILE A 110 16.57 -6.48 12.96
N GLN A 111 16.25 -7.65 13.53
CA GLN A 111 17.20 -8.74 13.71
C GLN A 111 17.66 -9.33 12.37
N ILE A 112 16.73 -9.53 11.43
CA ILE A 112 17.01 -10.22 10.16
C ILE A 112 17.71 -9.29 9.17
N PHE A 113 17.22 -8.06 9.02
CA PHE A 113 17.77 -7.14 8.02
C PHE A 113 18.94 -6.32 8.57
N GLY A 114 19.00 -6.05 9.88
CA GLY A 114 20.10 -5.31 10.50
C GLY A 114 20.37 -3.99 9.76
N GLU A 115 21.61 -3.81 9.29
CA GLU A 115 22.01 -2.64 8.51
C GLU A 115 21.32 -2.52 7.14
N MET A 116 20.74 -3.59 6.60
CA MET A 116 19.98 -3.51 5.35
C MET A 116 18.66 -2.75 5.56
N LEU A 117 18.11 -2.70 6.77
CA LEU A 117 16.85 -2.01 7.02
C LEU A 117 17.03 -0.49 6.94
N TYR A 118 16.17 0.17 6.18
CA TYR A 118 16.06 1.61 6.15
C TYR A 118 14.76 2.05 6.82
N TYR A 119 14.89 3.01 7.72
CA TYR A 119 13.80 3.75 8.33
C TYR A 119 14.22 5.23 8.45
N PRO A 120 13.28 6.17 8.28
CA PRO A 120 13.61 7.58 8.25
C PRO A 120 13.99 8.10 9.65
N GLN A 121 14.95 9.02 9.72
CA GLN A 121 15.34 9.67 10.98
C GLN A 121 14.30 10.69 11.48
N SER A 122 13.41 11.15 10.59
CA SER A 122 12.33 12.10 10.87
C SER A 122 11.00 11.49 10.44
N GLU A 123 9.93 11.75 11.20
CA GLU A 123 8.56 11.33 10.87
C GLU A 123 7.96 12.05 9.64
N CYS A 124 8.69 13.01 9.08
CA CYS A 124 8.26 13.81 7.93
C CYS A 124 9.31 13.73 6.82
N LEU A 125 9.04 12.93 5.79
CA LEU A 125 9.76 12.99 4.53
C LEU A 125 8.98 13.88 3.56
N GLU A 126 9.58 14.99 3.12
CA GLU A 126 8.98 15.87 2.10
C GLU A 126 9.16 15.33 0.68
N GLU A 127 10.16 14.47 0.50
CA GLU A 127 10.52 13.80 -0.75
C GLU A 127 11.11 12.42 -0.45
N PHE A 128 10.89 11.44 -1.34
CA PHE A 128 11.52 10.14 -1.17
C PHE A 128 13.02 10.19 -1.53
N PRO A 129 13.91 9.51 -0.78
CA PRO A 129 15.30 9.42 -1.18
C PRO A 129 15.46 8.72 -2.53
N SER A 130 16.59 8.93 -3.20
CA SER A 130 16.87 8.32 -4.51
C SER A 130 17.20 6.83 -4.40
N PRO A 131 16.98 6.02 -5.47
CA PRO A 131 17.47 4.64 -5.50
C PRO A 131 18.97 4.54 -5.23
N GLU A 132 19.77 5.51 -5.71
CA GLU A 132 21.21 5.57 -5.46
C GLU A 132 21.55 5.76 -3.97
N GLY A 133 20.85 6.66 -3.28
CA GLY A 133 21.05 6.90 -1.84
C GLY A 133 20.54 5.77 -0.95
N LEU A 134 19.74 4.86 -1.51
CA LEU A 134 19.14 3.71 -0.82
C LEU A 134 19.71 2.37 -1.29
N LYS A 135 20.90 2.37 -1.91
CA LYS A 135 21.56 1.13 -2.32
C LYS A 135 21.72 0.17 -1.14
N ASN A 136 21.42 -1.09 -1.40
CA ASN A 136 21.43 -2.20 -0.45
C ASN A 136 20.51 -1.99 0.77
N ARG A 137 19.44 -1.18 0.62
CA ARG A 137 18.43 -0.96 1.66
C ARG A 137 17.10 -1.65 1.39
N ILE A 138 16.48 -2.13 2.45
CA ILE A 138 15.14 -2.71 2.50
C ILE A 138 14.23 -1.70 3.21
N ILE A 139 13.08 -1.43 2.61
CA ILE A 139 12.17 -0.35 2.99
C ILE A 139 10.81 -0.96 3.32
N LEU A 140 10.25 -0.65 4.48
CA LEU A 140 8.90 -1.09 4.83
C LEU A 140 7.85 -0.07 4.40
N SER A 141 6.78 -0.58 3.79
CA SER A 141 5.64 0.20 3.30
C SER A 141 4.33 -0.39 3.83
N THR A 142 3.64 0.31 4.73
CA THR A 142 2.33 -0.14 5.23
C THR A 142 1.49 1.04 5.75
N LYS A 143 0.23 0.77 6.10
CA LYS A 143 -0.61 1.71 6.83
C LYS A 143 -0.01 1.88 8.23
N PRO A 144 0.21 3.11 8.72
CA PRO A 144 0.62 3.28 10.11
C PRO A 144 -0.45 2.68 11.05
N PRO A 145 -0.07 2.05 12.17
CA PRO A 145 -1.01 1.60 13.18
C PRO A 145 -1.96 2.74 13.59
N LYS A 146 -3.23 2.40 13.90
CA LYS A 146 -4.16 3.39 14.46
C LYS A 146 -3.56 3.87 15.79
N GLU A 147 -3.24 5.16 15.91
CA GLU A 147 -2.83 5.74 17.18
C GLU A 147 -3.97 5.57 18.17
N TYR A 148 -3.78 4.69 19.16
CA TYR A 148 -4.62 4.69 20.35
C TYR A 148 -4.32 6.00 21.08
N LEU A 149 -5.24 6.96 20.96
CA LEU A 149 -5.22 8.15 21.80
C LEU A 149 -5.36 7.68 23.25
N GLU A 150 -4.26 7.73 24.01
CA GLU A 150 -4.35 7.81 25.46
C GLU A 150 -5.18 9.05 25.79
N SER A 151 -6.42 8.83 26.23
CA SER A 151 -7.24 9.89 26.79
C SER A 151 -6.45 10.51 27.95
N LYS A 152 -6.11 11.79 27.80
CA LYS A 152 -5.60 12.62 28.89
C LYS A 152 -6.61 12.59 30.04
N ASN A 153 -6.45 11.67 30.98
CA ASN A 153 -7.02 11.78 32.31
C ASN A 153 -6.20 12.83 33.09
N GLN A 154 -6.37 14.10 32.74
CA GLN A 154 -6.18 15.16 33.72
C GLN A 154 -7.45 15.21 34.56
N ARG A 155 -7.29 14.71 35.79
CA ARG A 155 -8.26 14.87 36.87
C ARG A 155 -8.36 16.36 37.17
N ASP A 156 -9.51 16.95 36.90
CA ASP A 156 -10.00 18.09 37.67
C ASP A 156 -11.34 17.69 38.29
N THR A 157 -11.30 17.49 39.60
CA THR A 157 -12.43 17.47 40.53
C THR A 157 -13.14 18.82 40.45
N SER A 158 -14.46 18.98 40.32
CA SER A 158 -15.56 18.64 41.26
C SER A 158 -16.92 19.10 40.63
N PRO A 159 -18.12 18.94 41.25
CA PRO A 159 -19.33 18.43 40.58
C PRO A 159 -20.49 19.47 40.46
N VAL A 160 -21.70 18.96 40.13
CA VAL A 160 -23.06 19.58 40.09
C VAL A 160 -23.52 19.81 38.64
N GLY A 161 -24.70 19.39 38.16
CA GLY A 161 -25.88 18.77 38.76
C GLY A 161 -26.82 18.29 37.64
N LYS A 162 -27.84 17.52 38.04
CA LYS A 162 -28.90 16.88 37.24
C LYS A 162 -29.56 17.82 36.21
N ASP A 163 -29.93 17.29 35.03
CA ASP A 163 -31.35 17.02 34.75
C ASP A 163 -31.57 16.21 33.46
N SER A 164 -32.68 15.48 33.49
CA SER A 164 -33.38 14.78 32.40
C SER A 164 -33.55 15.68 31.16
N PHE A 165 -33.78 15.17 29.94
CA PHE A 165 -35.04 14.59 29.48
C PHE A 165 -34.87 13.88 28.13
N ARG A 166 -35.77 12.93 27.92
CA ARG A 166 -35.92 12.02 26.79
C ARG A 166 -36.86 12.65 25.74
N GLU A 167 -36.64 12.25 24.49
CA GLU A 167 -37.62 12.12 23.39
C GLU A 167 -38.31 13.37 22.85
N ASP A 168 -38.12 13.66 21.55
CA ASP A 168 -39.26 13.51 20.63
C ASP A 168 -38.85 13.34 19.17
N LEU A 169 -39.55 12.42 18.52
CA LEU A 169 -39.46 11.98 17.14
C LEU A 169 -40.60 12.60 16.32
N LEU A 170 -40.32 12.83 15.03
CA LEU A 170 -41.25 12.92 13.89
C LEU A 170 -41.99 14.24 13.61
N LYS A 171 -41.65 14.83 12.45
CA LYS A 171 -42.51 15.35 11.35
C LYS A 171 -41.60 16.19 10.43
N LYS A 172 -41.68 16.23 9.11
CA LYS A 172 -42.70 15.80 8.14
C LYS A 172 -42.06 15.80 6.74
N GLU A 173 -42.67 15.04 5.85
CA GLU A 173 -42.32 14.91 4.43
C GLU A 173 -42.49 16.20 3.60
N LYS A 174 -41.57 16.31 2.62
CA LYS A 174 -41.69 16.70 1.20
C LYS A 174 -42.54 17.91 0.78
N SER A 175 -41.85 18.86 0.12
CA SER A 175 -42.27 19.48 -1.14
C SER A 175 -41.04 19.84 -2.00
N GLU A 176 -41.05 19.31 -3.23
CA GLU A 176 -40.45 19.72 -4.53
C GLU A 176 -39.96 21.19 -4.68
N ILE A 177 -39.00 21.63 -5.51
CA ILE A 177 -38.16 21.15 -6.64
C ILE A 177 -36.96 22.12 -6.72
N GLY A 178 -35.76 21.64 -7.07
CA GLY A 178 -34.61 22.47 -7.45
C GLY A 178 -33.45 21.62 -7.95
N VAL A 179 -33.09 21.82 -9.22
CA VAL A 179 -32.16 21.03 -10.04
C VAL A 179 -30.77 20.90 -9.40
N GLU A 180 -30.32 19.66 -9.15
CA GLU A 180 -28.92 19.35 -8.82
C GLU A 180 -28.42 18.14 -9.63
N ASP A 181 -27.21 18.29 -10.15
CA ASP A 181 -26.41 17.31 -10.89
C ASP A 181 -26.21 16.06 -10.02
N HIS A 182 -26.82 14.96 -10.44
CA HIS A 182 -26.77 13.70 -9.71
C HIS A 182 -25.59 12.86 -10.23
N ASP A 183 -24.43 13.01 -9.60
CA ASP A 183 -23.38 11.99 -9.65
C ASP A 183 -23.87 10.78 -8.81
N THR A 184 -24.59 9.86 -9.45
CA THR A 184 -24.84 8.52 -8.89
C THR A 184 -23.53 7.73 -8.93
N ASP A 185 -22.77 7.78 -7.84
CA ASP A 185 -21.78 6.74 -7.53
C ASP A 185 -22.54 5.42 -7.27
N GLU A 186 -22.87 4.71 -8.34
CA GLU A 186 -23.38 3.34 -8.26
C GLU A 186 -22.30 2.45 -7.64
N ARG A 187 -22.51 2.15 -6.35
CA ARG A 187 -21.80 1.10 -5.62
C ARG A 187 -22.18 -0.25 -6.20
N SER A 188 -21.23 -0.89 -6.88
CA SER A 188 -21.26 -2.33 -7.14
C SER A 188 -19.82 -2.85 -7.26
N ASP A 189 -19.24 -3.18 -6.11
CA ASP A 189 -18.56 -4.45 -5.85
C ASP A 189 -18.27 -4.47 -4.34
N SER A 190 -18.87 -5.42 -3.64
CA SER A 190 -18.81 -5.57 -2.20
C SER A 190 -17.47 -6.18 -1.77
N ASP A 191 -16.53 -5.35 -1.36
CA ASP A 191 -15.48 -5.76 -0.44
C ASP A 191 -15.99 -5.48 0.98
N GLN A 192 -16.59 -6.50 1.60
CA GLN A 192 -16.93 -6.49 3.02
C GLN A 192 -15.65 -6.53 3.83
N ASP A 193 -15.21 -5.36 4.28
CA ASP A 193 -14.36 -5.23 5.45
C ASP A 193 -14.94 -4.14 6.37
N ASP A 194 -14.92 -4.45 7.67
CA ASP A 194 -15.26 -3.63 8.83
C ASP A 194 -16.72 -3.74 9.38
N GLU A 195 -17.07 -4.90 9.95
CA GLU A 195 -17.92 -4.96 11.16
C GLU A 195 -17.32 -5.97 12.15
N ASP A 196 -16.38 -5.53 12.97
CA ASP A 196 -15.95 -6.27 14.16
C ASP A 196 -16.85 -5.88 15.34
N GLY A 197 -17.78 -6.77 15.68
CA GLY A 197 -18.47 -6.75 16.97
C GLY A 197 -17.55 -7.28 18.04
N ASP A 198 -17.04 -6.40 18.91
CA ASP A 198 -16.23 -6.80 20.06
C ASP A 198 -17.07 -6.81 21.34
N THR A 199 -17.23 -8.00 21.90
CA THR A 199 -17.57 -8.21 23.31
C THR A 199 -16.47 -9.06 23.91
N SER A 200 -15.50 -8.41 24.56
CA SER A 200 -14.72 -9.05 25.61
C SER A 200 -14.20 -8.01 26.60
N ASN A 201 -14.68 -8.12 27.83
CA ASN A 201 -14.01 -7.58 29.02
C ASN A 201 -12.64 -8.26 29.12
N ASP A 202 -11.57 -7.52 29.38
CA ASP A 202 -10.71 -7.85 30.51
C ASP A 202 -9.63 -6.82 30.89
N GLN A 203 -9.15 -7.07 32.11
CA GLN A 203 -8.32 -6.29 33.01
C GLN A 203 -6.86 -6.16 32.56
N GLN A 204 -6.36 -4.92 32.60
CA GLN A 204 -5.06 -4.46 33.10
C GLN A 204 -3.81 -5.37 32.96
N SER A 205 -2.88 -5.02 32.05
CA SER A 205 -1.47 -4.70 32.38
C SER A 205 -0.61 -4.19 31.19
N SER A 206 0.26 -3.22 31.52
CA SER A 206 1.56 -2.82 30.92
C SER A 206 1.69 -2.28 29.46
N GLN A 207 1.81 -0.94 29.36
CA GLN A 207 2.62 -0.03 28.50
C GLN A 207 3.00 -0.38 27.01
N PRO A 208 3.08 0.61 26.09
CA PRO A 208 2.81 0.41 24.66
C PRO A 208 4.08 0.15 23.80
N GLU A 209 4.20 -1.05 23.21
CA GLU A 209 5.26 -1.42 22.25
C GLU A 209 4.93 -1.08 20.78
N ALA A 210 3.69 -0.65 20.50
CA ALA A 210 3.22 -0.15 19.21
C ALA A 210 4.08 0.97 18.55
N PRO A 211 4.81 1.86 19.28
CA PRO A 211 5.61 2.93 18.66
C PRO A 211 6.77 2.42 17.79
N LYS A 212 7.34 1.25 18.13
CA LYS A 212 8.55 0.73 17.46
C LYS A 212 8.26 0.22 16.07
N TYR A 213 7.12 -0.45 15.85
CA TYR A 213 6.73 -0.90 14.51
C TYR A 213 6.44 0.29 13.59
N LYS A 214 5.73 1.31 14.11
CA LYS A 214 5.40 2.52 13.35
C LYS A 214 6.66 3.26 12.88
N SER A 215 7.69 3.38 13.73
CA SER A 215 8.93 4.11 13.40
C SER A 215 9.78 3.43 12.32
N LEU A 216 9.58 2.14 12.06
CA LEU A 216 10.26 1.41 10.98
C LEU A 216 9.61 1.61 9.60
N ILE A 217 8.42 2.22 9.54
CA ILE A 217 7.68 2.42 8.29
C ILE A 217 8.24 3.65 7.58
N ALA A 218 8.89 3.43 6.45
CA ALA A 218 9.47 4.50 5.65
C ALA A 218 8.51 5.04 4.57
N VAL A 219 7.56 4.22 4.11
CA VAL A 219 6.57 4.61 3.11
C VAL A 219 5.16 4.39 3.67
N HIS A 220 4.53 5.47 4.13
CA HIS A 220 3.19 5.40 4.71
C HIS A 220 2.13 5.23 3.62
N ALA A 221 1.27 4.22 3.78
CA ALA A 221 0.12 4.01 2.92
C ALA A 221 -1.07 4.87 3.38
N GLY A 222 -1.52 5.78 2.52
CA GLY A 222 -2.70 6.61 2.72
C GLY A 222 -4.03 5.88 2.43
N LYS A 223 -5.14 6.53 2.77
CA LYS A 223 -6.50 6.05 2.46
C LYS A 223 -7.29 7.13 1.72
N ALA A 224 -8.10 6.74 0.74
CA ALA A 224 -9.07 7.63 0.09
C ALA A 224 -10.41 7.69 0.87
N LYS A 225 -10.37 7.87 2.20
CA LYS A 225 -11.58 7.81 3.07
C LYS A 225 -12.68 8.80 2.67
N HIS A 226 -12.29 9.96 2.14
CA HIS A 226 -13.19 11.06 1.76
C HIS A 226 -13.33 11.19 0.24
N GLY A 227 -13.13 10.09 -0.49
CA GLY A 227 -13.21 10.03 -1.94
C GLY A 227 -11.85 10.18 -2.63
N LEU A 228 -11.72 9.52 -3.78
CA LEU A 228 -10.46 9.44 -4.53
C LEU A 228 -10.00 10.81 -5.03
N LYS A 229 -10.91 11.61 -5.59
CA LYS A 229 -10.60 12.96 -6.09
C LYS A 229 -9.93 13.83 -5.02
N ARG A 230 -10.41 13.78 -3.77
CA ARG A 230 -9.82 14.51 -2.65
C ARG A 230 -8.44 13.98 -2.31
N ALA A 231 -8.29 12.66 -2.22
CA ALA A 231 -7.00 12.03 -1.92
C ALA A 231 -5.93 12.33 -2.99
N LEU A 232 -6.31 12.45 -4.27
CA LEU A 232 -5.37 12.80 -5.34
C LEU A 232 -4.96 14.28 -5.34
N ARG A 233 -5.82 15.16 -4.81
CA ARG A 233 -5.60 16.61 -4.76
C ARG A 233 -5.06 17.10 -3.41
N GLU A 234 -5.00 16.22 -2.42
CA GLU A 234 -4.52 16.59 -1.09
C GLU A 234 -3.04 16.92 -1.13
N GLU A 235 -2.72 18.21 -0.99
CA GLU A 235 -1.36 18.69 -0.88
C GLU A 235 -0.88 18.53 0.56
N SER A 236 -0.28 17.37 0.84
CA SER A 236 0.46 17.14 2.08
C SER A 236 1.91 17.54 1.90
N ASN A 237 2.53 18.11 2.94
CA ASN A 237 3.98 18.29 2.98
C ASN A 237 4.73 16.96 3.10
N LYS A 238 4.05 15.86 3.43
CA LYS A 238 4.64 14.53 3.53
C LYS A 238 4.37 13.72 2.27
N VAL A 239 5.38 12.98 1.79
CA VAL A 239 5.17 11.96 0.77
C VAL A 239 4.45 10.74 1.33
N SER A 240 3.62 10.13 0.50
CA SER A 240 2.87 8.94 0.85
C SER A 240 2.70 8.01 -0.34
N ARG A 241 2.11 6.84 -0.07
CA ARG A 241 1.68 5.89 -1.10
C ARG A 241 0.16 5.73 -1.09
N LEU A 242 -0.47 5.79 -2.26
CA LEU A 242 -1.86 5.35 -2.45
C LEU A 242 -1.88 4.00 -3.19
N SER A 243 -2.84 3.14 -2.88
CA SER A 243 -3.04 1.87 -3.60
C SER A 243 -4.45 1.83 -4.19
N LEU A 244 -4.54 1.51 -5.47
CA LEU A 244 -5.80 1.36 -6.22
C LEU A 244 -5.82 0.02 -6.93
N SER A 245 -6.98 -0.62 -6.98
CA SER A 245 -7.21 -1.77 -7.87
C SER A 245 -7.11 -1.35 -9.34
N GLU A 246 -6.93 -2.32 -10.23
CA GLU A 246 -6.92 -2.09 -11.67
C GLU A 246 -8.20 -1.39 -12.19
N GLN A 247 -9.35 -1.62 -11.55
CA GLN A 247 -10.62 -1.01 -11.94
C GLN A 247 -10.70 0.43 -11.45
N GLU A 248 -10.25 0.70 -10.23
CA GLU A 248 -10.19 2.05 -9.69
C GLU A 248 -9.24 2.95 -10.48
N VAL A 249 -8.06 2.44 -10.89
CA VAL A 249 -7.15 3.27 -11.72
C VAL A 249 -7.72 3.55 -13.10
N VAL A 250 -8.50 2.63 -13.69
CA VAL A 250 -9.19 2.88 -14.97
C VAL A 250 -10.22 3.98 -14.81
N ARG A 251 -11.11 3.89 -13.81
CA ARG A 251 -12.09 4.95 -13.52
C ARG A 251 -11.42 6.28 -13.20
N ALA A 252 -10.32 6.26 -12.45
CA ALA A 252 -9.57 7.46 -12.11
C ALA A 252 -8.86 8.08 -13.32
N ALA A 253 -8.35 7.28 -14.25
CA ALA A 253 -7.79 7.77 -15.50
C ALA A 253 -8.85 8.45 -16.38
N GLU A 254 -10.07 7.91 -16.37
CA GLU A 254 -11.21 8.47 -17.10
C GLU A 254 -11.71 9.77 -16.46
N ASN A 255 -11.80 9.86 -15.14
CA ASN A 255 -12.43 11.01 -14.49
C ASN A 255 -11.43 12.07 -13.98
N TYR A 256 -10.22 11.64 -13.62
CA TYR A 256 -9.23 12.44 -12.85
C TYR A 256 -7.79 12.24 -13.38
N GLY A 257 -7.60 12.02 -14.69
CA GLY A 257 -6.31 11.67 -15.28
C GLY A 257 -5.15 12.63 -14.94
N THR A 258 -5.38 13.94 -15.05
CA THR A 258 -4.36 14.95 -14.68
C THR A 258 -4.09 15.00 -13.18
N ASP A 259 -5.08 14.69 -12.35
CA ASP A 259 -4.91 14.58 -10.89
C ASP A 259 -4.06 13.35 -10.54
N LEU A 260 -4.21 12.22 -11.26
CA LEU A 260 -3.31 11.06 -11.10
C LEU A 260 -1.86 11.41 -11.46
N VAL A 261 -1.63 12.08 -12.60
CA VAL A 261 -0.28 12.47 -13.00
C VAL A 261 0.31 13.41 -11.95
N ARG A 262 -0.44 14.43 -11.50
CA ARG A 262 0.00 15.36 -10.46
C ARG A 262 0.34 14.64 -9.15
N PHE A 263 -0.50 13.69 -8.73
CA PHE A 263 -0.25 12.89 -7.54
C PHE A 263 1.07 12.11 -7.66
N THR A 264 1.33 11.46 -8.80
CA THR A 264 2.53 10.63 -9.00
C THR A 264 3.83 11.41 -9.22
N GLN A 265 3.78 12.73 -9.41
CA GLN A 265 4.96 13.58 -9.42
C GLN A 265 5.59 13.67 -8.01
N LYS A 266 4.76 13.66 -6.95
CA LYS A 266 5.21 13.77 -5.56
C LYS A 266 5.11 12.46 -4.77
N ASN A 267 4.06 11.67 -5.00
CA ASN A 267 3.72 10.48 -4.23
C ASN A 267 3.92 9.20 -5.05
N ILE A 268 3.86 8.04 -4.37
CA ILE A 268 3.88 6.73 -5.03
C ILE A 268 2.44 6.23 -5.21
N LEU A 269 2.08 5.83 -6.43
CA LEU A 269 0.85 5.11 -6.71
C LEU A 269 1.16 3.63 -6.97
N ARG A 270 0.52 2.76 -6.19
CA ARG A 270 0.47 1.32 -6.43
C ARG A 270 -0.83 0.95 -7.10
N VAL A 271 -0.75 0.13 -8.15
CA VAL A 271 -1.89 -0.48 -8.82
C VAL A 271 -1.82 -1.98 -8.66
N TYR A 272 -2.91 -2.64 -8.27
CA TYR A 272 -2.92 -4.09 -8.04
C TYR A 272 -4.10 -4.80 -8.74
N PRO A 273 -3.98 -6.11 -9.01
CA PRO A 273 -5.04 -6.89 -9.66
C PRO A 273 -6.31 -6.94 -8.80
N LYS A 274 -7.49 -6.92 -9.42
CA LYS A 274 -8.77 -7.07 -8.70
C LYS A 274 -8.96 -8.49 -8.13
N GLY A 275 -9.73 -8.61 -7.05
CA GLY A 275 -9.98 -9.89 -6.36
C GLY A 275 -10.62 -10.98 -7.24
N THR A 276 -11.41 -10.60 -8.26
CA THR A 276 -12.02 -11.56 -9.21
C THR A 276 -11.00 -12.28 -10.10
N ARG A 277 -9.71 -11.89 -10.09
CA ARG A 277 -8.63 -12.61 -10.80
C ARG A 277 -8.11 -13.82 -10.01
N VAL A 278 -9.01 -14.72 -9.63
CA VAL A 278 -8.72 -15.88 -8.78
C VAL A 278 -7.66 -16.83 -9.33
N THR A 279 -7.47 -16.86 -10.65
CA THR A 279 -6.43 -17.66 -11.34
C THR A 279 -5.07 -16.97 -11.42
N SER A 280 -4.87 -15.86 -10.71
CA SER A 280 -3.64 -15.06 -10.73
C SER A 280 -3.29 -14.50 -12.11
N SER A 281 -4.31 -14.18 -12.91
CA SER A 281 -4.15 -13.44 -14.17
C SER A 281 -3.70 -11.99 -13.92
N ASN A 282 -3.22 -11.29 -14.96
CA ASN A 282 -2.73 -9.91 -14.85
C ASN A 282 -3.44 -8.96 -15.83
N PHE A 283 -3.63 -7.71 -15.39
CA PHE A 283 -4.24 -6.63 -16.16
C PHE A 283 -3.24 -5.96 -17.11
N LYS A 284 -3.70 -5.08 -18.01
CA LYS A 284 -2.80 -4.32 -18.89
C LYS A 284 -2.14 -3.18 -18.07
N PRO A 285 -0.80 -3.09 -18.00
CA PRO A 285 -0.12 -2.12 -17.15
C PRO A 285 -0.12 -0.68 -17.69
N MET A 286 -0.47 -0.49 -18.97
CA MET A 286 -0.34 0.81 -19.66
C MET A 286 -1.14 1.91 -18.99
N THR A 287 -2.38 1.66 -18.54
CA THR A 287 -3.20 2.68 -17.87
C THR A 287 -2.48 3.25 -16.65
N GLY A 288 -1.86 2.41 -15.82
CA GLY A 288 -1.06 2.86 -14.68
C GLY A 288 0.18 3.64 -15.10
N TRP A 289 1.01 3.09 -16.00
CA TRP A 289 2.26 3.73 -16.41
C TRP A 289 2.06 5.06 -17.15
N MET A 290 1.03 5.16 -18.00
CA MET A 290 0.69 6.41 -18.71
C MET A 290 0.30 7.55 -17.75
N HIS A 291 -0.18 7.21 -16.55
CA HIS A 291 -0.51 8.17 -15.49
C HIS A 291 0.58 8.27 -14.42
N GLY A 292 1.77 7.72 -14.68
CA GLY A 292 2.93 7.84 -13.82
C GLY A 292 2.98 6.88 -12.62
N ALA A 293 2.08 5.90 -12.54
CA ALA A 293 2.06 4.93 -11.43
C ALA A 293 3.36 4.13 -11.36
N GLN A 294 4.03 4.21 -10.23
CA GLN A 294 5.36 3.64 -10.03
C GLN A 294 5.29 2.14 -9.76
N MET A 295 4.34 1.70 -8.93
CA MET A 295 4.23 0.31 -8.47
C MET A 295 3.03 -0.38 -9.12
N VAL A 296 3.16 -0.75 -10.39
CA VAL A 296 2.15 -1.57 -11.07
C VAL A 296 2.43 -3.05 -10.74
N ALA A 297 1.71 -3.56 -9.72
CA ALA A 297 1.96 -4.86 -9.08
C ALA A 297 1.28 -6.01 -9.81
N PHE A 298 2.03 -7.08 -10.06
CA PHE A 298 1.61 -8.22 -10.89
C PHE A 298 1.83 -9.55 -10.17
N ASN A 299 0.92 -10.49 -10.41
CA ASN A 299 1.07 -11.89 -10.01
C ASN A 299 2.23 -12.52 -10.82
N MET A 300 3.38 -12.73 -10.18
CA MET A 300 4.62 -13.23 -10.83
C MET A 300 4.57 -14.72 -11.14
N GLN A 301 3.75 -15.47 -10.39
CA GLN A 301 3.45 -16.89 -10.59
C GLN A 301 2.47 -17.14 -11.75
N GLY A 302 1.82 -16.09 -12.26
CA GLY A 302 0.92 -16.17 -13.40
C GLY A 302 1.64 -16.29 -14.74
N TYR A 303 0.89 -16.14 -15.83
CA TYR A 303 1.42 -16.16 -17.19
C TYR A 303 0.63 -15.19 -18.10
N GLY A 304 1.14 -14.98 -19.32
CA GLY A 304 0.43 -14.29 -20.39
C GLY A 304 1.01 -12.94 -20.80
N LYS A 305 0.38 -12.33 -21.80
CA LYS A 305 0.88 -11.14 -22.53
C LYS A 305 1.23 -9.98 -21.60
N SER A 306 0.37 -9.67 -20.63
CA SER A 306 0.62 -8.56 -19.72
C SER A 306 1.89 -8.76 -18.90
N LEU A 307 2.10 -9.97 -18.38
CA LEU A 307 3.28 -10.32 -17.59
C LEU A 307 4.55 -10.23 -18.44
N TRP A 308 4.49 -10.70 -19.69
CA TRP A 308 5.60 -10.56 -20.64
C TRP A 308 5.93 -9.10 -20.95
N MET A 309 4.93 -8.22 -21.06
CA MET A 309 5.15 -6.80 -21.30
C MET A 309 5.84 -6.14 -20.11
N MET A 310 5.43 -6.47 -18.89
CA MET A 310 6.10 -6.01 -17.67
C MET A 310 7.53 -6.55 -17.56
N HIS A 311 7.76 -7.82 -17.89
CA HIS A 311 9.10 -8.38 -17.97
C HIS A 311 9.98 -7.66 -19.01
N GLY A 312 9.41 -7.30 -20.17
CA GLY A 312 10.10 -6.55 -21.22
C GLY A 312 10.48 -5.14 -20.76
N MET A 313 9.53 -4.40 -20.17
CA MET A 313 9.74 -3.05 -19.64
C MET A 313 10.93 -3.00 -18.68
N PHE A 314 10.99 -3.94 -17.73
CA PHE A 314 12.04 -3.97 -16.71
C PHE A 314 13.32 -4.71 -17.11
N ARG A 315 13.46 -5.17 -18.36
CA ARG A 315 14.80 -5.49 -18.91
C ARG A 315 15.62 -4.23 -19.17
N SER A 316 14.95 -3.10 -19.36
CA SER A 316 15.56 -1.78 -19.48
C SER A 316 16.44 -1.44 -18.28
N ASN A 317 17.35 -0.47 -18.47
CA ASN A 317 18.23 0.04 -17.41
C ASN A 317 19.02 -1.09 -16.69
N GLY A 318 19.56 -2.04 -17.47
CA GLY A 318 20.38 -3.14 -16.95
C GLY A 318 19.61 -4.16 -16.12
N SER A 319 18.29 -4.26 -16.28
CA SER A 319 17.44 -5.18 -15.49
C SER A 319 17.52 -4.95 -13.98
N CYS A 320 17.79 -3.71 -13.57
CA CYS A 320 17.99 -3.35 -12.18
C CYS A 320 16.67 -3.18 -11.39
N GLY A 321 15.52 -3.27 -12.09
CA GLY A 321 14.18 -3.19 -11.50
C GLY A 321 13.63 -1.77 -11.32
N TYR A 322 14.39 -0.75 -11.73
CA TYR A 322 13.96 0.65 -11.74
C TYR A 322 14.15 1.26 -13.13
N VAL A 323 13.13 1.93 -13.64
CA VAL A 323 13.18 2.65 -14.93
C VAL A 323 12.71 4.07 -14.72
N LYS A 324 13.53 5.07 -15.06
CA LYS A 324 13.17 6.48 -14.86
C LYS A 324 11.95 6.83 -15.70
N LYS A 325 10.99 7.55 -15.11
CA LYS A 325 9.81 8.04 -15.83
C LYS A 325 10.24 9.05 -16.92
N PRO A 326 9.46 9.19 -18.00
CA PRO A 326 9.58 10.33 -18.92
C PRO A 326 9.47 11.66 -18.19
N HIS A 327 10.17 12.69 -18.68
CA HIS A 327 10.22 14.03 -18.06
C HIS A 327 8.83 14.64 -17.83
N PHE A 328 7.93 14.50 -18.80
CA PHE A 328 6.57 15.02 -18.71
C PHE A 328 5.68 14.37 -17.62
N LEU A 329 6.13 13.26 -17.00
CA LEU A 329 5.45 12.61 -15.86
C LEU A 329 6.14 12.89 -14.51
N MET A 330 7.20 13.70 -14.49
CA MET A 330 7.98 14.00 -13.28
C MET A 330 7.78 15.43 -12.82
N ASP A 331 7.82 16.40 -13.73
CA ASP A 331 7.83 17.81 -13.38
C ASP A 331 6.57 18.53 -13.87
N LYS A 332 6.17 19.56 -13.12
CA LYS A 332 5.11 20.49 -13.56
C LYS A 332 5.67 21.49 -14.57
N GLY A 333 4.85 21.90 -15.52
CA GLY A 333 5.19 22.96 -16.47
C GLY A 333 5.27 24.34 -15.81
N PRO A 334 5.75 25.37 -16.54
CA PRO A 334 5.97 26.74 -16.03
C PRO A 334 4.73 27.37 -15.36
N HIS A 335 3.53 26.96 -15.76
CA HIS A 335 2.26 27.46 -15.23
C HIS A 335 1.53 26.43 -14.36
N ASN A 336 2.28 25.55 -13.68
CA ASN A 336 1.72 24.43 -12.89
C ASN A 336 0.93 23.43 -13.75
N GLU A 337 1.20 23.43 -15.06
CA GLU A 337 0.62 22.52 -16.04
C GLU A 337 1.10 21.09 -15.78
N VAL A 338 0.21 20.12 -16.03
CA VAL A 338 0.49 18.71 -15.87
C VAL A 338 0.12 18.02 -17.18
N PHE A 339 0.92 17.04 -17.59
CA PHE A 339 0.61 16.22 -18.76
C PHE A 339 -0.80 15.62 -18.64
N ASP A 340 -1.61 15.81 -19.68
CA ASP A 340 -2.92 15.19 -19.82
C ASP A 340 -2.83 14.02 -20.80
N PRO A 341 -2.92 12.76 -20.32
CA PRO A 341 -2.85 11.57 -21.17
C PRO A 341 -3.96 11.46 -22.21
N LYS A 342 -5.03 12.27 -22.13
CA LYS A 342 -6.14 12.28 -23.08
C LYS A 342 -5.95 13.23 -24.26
N VAL A 343 -5.03 14.19 -24.15
CA VAL A 343 -4.79 15.14 -25.24
C VAL A 343 -3.99 14.42 -26.33
N ASN A 344 -4.63 14.20 -27.48
CA ASN A 344 -3.94 13.69 -28.65
C ASN A 344 -2.87 14.68 -29.09
N CYS A 345 -1.65 14.21 -29.35
CA CYS A 345 -0.66 15.00 -30.08
C CYS A 345 -1.24 15.33 -31.45
N GLN A 346 -1.48 16.62 -31.71
CA GLN A 346 -1.84 17.12 -33.04
C GLN A 346 -0.68 16.99 -34.01
#